data_AF-A0A1H7FWR8-F1
#
_entry.id   AF-A0A1H7FWR8-F1
#
_cell.length_a   1.000
_cell.length_b   1.000
_cell.length_c   1.000
_cell.angle_alpha   90.00
_cell.angle_beta   90.00
_cell.angle_gamma   90.00
#
_symmetry.space_group_name_H-M   'P 1'
#
loop_
_entity.id
_entity.type
_entity.pdbx_description
1 polymer ?
#
loop_
_entity_poly.entity_id
_entity_poly.type
_entity_poly.pdbx_seq_one_letter_code
_entity_poly.pdbx_strand_id
1 'polypeptide(L)' 'MCRTPVFELCSGGGLWFVRRLSVSDSVEIAESEWVCAAVAQRLWERILSGQAS' A
#
# COMPACT_ATOMS: atom_id res chain seq x y z
N MET A 1 -12.50 -11.61 14.93
CA MET A 1 -11.62 -10.50 15.35
C MET A 1 -11.34 -9.66 14.10
N CYS A 2 -11.75 -8.40 14.08
CA CYS A 2 -11.47 -7.53 12.93
C CYS A 2 -10.01 -7.05 13.02
N ARG A 3 -9.23 -7.22 11.94
CA ARG A 3 -7.81 -6.82 11.87
C ARG A 3 -7.71 -5.71 10.83
N THR A 4 -7.18 -4.55 11.23
CA THR A 4 -7.02 -3.41 10.33
C THR A 4 -5.69 -3.53 9.59
N PRO A 5 -5.68 -3.67 8.25
CA PRO A 5 -4.42 -3.63 7.51
C PRO A 5 -3.81 -2.23 7.61
N VAL A 6 -2.47 -2.18 7.71
CA VAL A 6 -1.72 -0.92 7.64
C VAL A 6 -1.19 -0.76 6.23
N PHE A 7 -1.35 0.43 5.65
CA PHE A 7 -0.81 0.77 4.35
C PHE A 7 0.26 1.85 4.49
N GLU A 8 1.35 1.71 3.75
CA GLU A 8 2.45 2.67 3.71
C GLU A 8 2.67 3.12 2.25
N LEU A 9 2.81 4.42 2.01
CA LEU A 9 3.27 4.96 0.74
C LEU A 9 4.79 5.09 0.79
N CYS A 10 5.48 4.26 0.01
CA CYS A 10 6.93 4.15 0.03
C CYS A 10 7.56 4.70 -1.26
N SER A 11 8.84 5.06 -1.19
CA SER A 11 9.64 5.43 -2.35
C SER A 11 11.04 4.78 -2.28
N GLY A 12 11.61 4.48 -3.44
CA GLY A 12 12.94 3.89 -3.57
C GLY A 12 13.39 3.88 -5.03
N GLY A 13 14.66 4.17 -5.29
CA GLY A 13 15.21 4.15 -6.65
C GLY A 13 14.51 5.11 -7.64
N GLY A 14 13.87 6.18 -7.15
CA GLY A 14 13.08 7.11 -7.98
C GLY A 14 11.65 6.65 -8.31
N LEU A 15 11.26 5.45 -7.86
CA LEU A 15 9.91 4.91 -8.00
C LEU A 15 9.19 4.88 -6.65
N TRP A 16 7.88 4.74 -6.70
CA TRP A 16 6.97 4.76 -5.57
C TRP A 16 6.07 3.53 -5.62
N PHE A 17 5.67 3.02 -4.45
CA PHE A 17 4.79 1.86 -4.32
C PHE A 17 4.01 1.95 -3.01
N VAL A 18 2.93 1.18 -2.90
CA VAL A 18 2.19 1.00 -1.64
C VAL A 18 2.54 -0.36 -1.06
N ARG A 19 2.90 -0.38 0.22
CA ARG A 19 3.06 -1.60 1.00
C ARG A 19 1.85 -1.81 1.89
N ARG A 20 1.30 -3.03 1.90
CA ARG A 20 0.26 -3.45 2.85
C ARG A 20 0.86 -4.42 3.85
N LEU A 21 0.67 -4.13 5.13
CA LEU A 21 1.03 -4.96 6.26
C LEU A 21 -0.26 -5.53 6.89
N SER A 22 -0.43 -6.83 6.78
CA SER A 22 -1.56 -7.54 7.39
C SER A 22 -1.04 -8.40 8.54
N VAL A 23 -1.36 -8.02 9.78
CA VAL A 23 -1.03 -8.84 10.95
C VAL A 23 -2.17 -9.82 11.18
N SER A 24 -1.98 -11.05 10.70
CA SER A 24 -2.87 -12.16 10.99
C SER A 24 -2.24 -13.09 12.04
N ASP A 25 -2.05 -14.36 11.70
CA ASP A 25 -1.29 -15.32 12.51
C ASP A 25 0.21 -15.27 12.14
N SER A 26 0.51 -14.62 11.01
CA SER A 26 1.85 -14.17 10.60
C SER A 26 1.74 -12.76 10.00
N VAL A 27 2.88 -12.07 9.89
CA VAL A 27 2.96 -10.77 9.20
C VAL A 27 3.04 -11.04 7.70
N GLU A 28 1.98 -10.69 6.97
CA GLU A 28 1.97 -10.71 5.51
C GLU A 28 2.31 -9.31 4.99
N ILE A 29 3.29 -9.25 4.09
CA ILE A 29 3.72 -8.03 3.41
C ILE A 29 3.40 -8.20 1.93
N ALA A 30 2.59 -7.28 1.39
CA ALA A 30 2.33 -7.19 -0.04
C ALA A 30 2.76 -5.82 -0.55
N GLU A 31 3.39 -5.77 -1.72
CA GLU A 31 3.78 -4.53 -2.38
C GLU A 31 3.02 -4.40 -3.71
N SER A 32 2.60 -3.18 -4.04
CA SER A 32 2.13 -2.87 -5.39
C SER A 32 3.29 -2.87 -6.38
N GLU A 33 2.97 -2.70 -7.66
CA GLU A 33 3.98 -2.33 -8.65
C GLU A 33 4.70 -1.04 -8.24
N TRP A 34 5.99 -0.98 -8.59
CA TRP A 34 6.84 0.20 -8.42
C TRP A 34 6.66 1.10 -9.63
N VAL A 35 6.04 2.25 -9.43
CA VAL A 35 5.59 3.14 -10.50
C VAL A 35 6.08 4.58 -10.25
N CYS A 36 5.87 5.48 -11.20
CA CYS A 36 6.17 6.89 -10.95
C CYS A 36 5.24 7.46 -9.86
N ALA A 37 5.70 8.52 -9.18
CA ALA A 37 5.01 9.11 -8.04
C ALA A 37 3.53 9.43 -8.31
N ALA A 38 3.21 9.98 -9.50
CA ALA A 38 1.85 10.36 -9.86
C ALA A 38 0.89 9.15 -9.92
N VAL A 39 1.36 7.98 -10.34
CA VAL A 39 0.54 6.76 -10.40
C VAL A 39 0.37 6.17 -9.00
N ALA A 40 1.45 6.08 -8.22
CA ALA A 40 1.40 5.59 -6.85
C ALA A 40 0.49 6.47 -5.96
N GLN A 41 0.52 7.79 -6.15
CA GLN A 41 -0.31 8.72 -5.40
C GLN A 41 -1.80 8.55 -5.69
N ARG A 42 -2.18 8.26 -6.94
CA ARG A 42 -3.58 7.93 -7.28
C ARG A 42 -4.05 6.64 -6.63
N LEU A 43 -3.18 5.62 -6.59
CA LEU A 43 -3.48 4.37 -5.88
C LEU A 43 -3.66 4.66 -4.37
N TRP A 44 -2.78 5.45 -3.79
CA TRP A 44 -2.84 5.86 -2.39
C TRP A 44 -4.15 6.58 -2.04
N GLU A 45 -4.55 7.56 -2.84
CA GLU A 45 -5.83 8.28 -2.66
C GLU A 45 -7.02 7.33 -2.73
N ARG A 46 -7.00 6.36 -3.64
CA ARG A 46 -8.05 5.33 -3.74
C ARG A 46 -8.09 4.42 -2.52
N ILE A 47 -6.96 4.09 -1.92
CA ILE A 47 -6.91 3.30 -0.68
C ILE A 47 -7.50 4.11 0.48
N LEU A 48 -7.10 5.37 0.62
CA LEU A 48 -7.61 6.27 1.67
C LEU A 48 -9.13 6.53 1.54
N SER A 49 -9.66 6.54 0.32
CA SER A 49 -11.09 6.68 0.07
C SER A 49 -11.89 5.37 0.14
N GLY A 50 -11.24 4.23 0.38
CA GLY A 50 -11.88 2.91 0.41
C GLY A 50 -12.27 2.37 -0.98
N GLN A 51 -11.72 2.94 -2.05
CA GLN A 51 -11.93 2.55 -3.45
C GLN A 51 -10.85 1.57 -3.98
N ALA A 52 -9.96 1.12 -3.10
CA ALA A 52 -8.94 0.08 -3.33
C ALA A 52 -8.56 -0.60 -1.99
N SER A 53 -8.12 -1.86 -2.05
CA SER A 53 -7.78 -2.70 -0.89
C SER A 53 -6.69 -3.72 -1.18
#